data_AF-Q759H5-F1
#
_entry.id   AF-Q759H5-F1
#
_cell.length_a   1.000
_cell.length_b   1.000
_cell.length_c   1.000
_cell.angle_alpha   90.00
_cell.angle_beta   90.00
_cell.angle_gamma   90.00
#
_symmetry.space_group_name_H-M   'P 1'
#
loop_
_entity.id
_entity.type
_entity.pdbx_description
1 polymer ?
#
loop_
_entity_poly.entity_id
_entity_poly.type
_entity_poly.pdbx_seq_one_letter_code
_entity_poly.pdbx_strand_id
1 'polypeptide(L)'
;MHTLTQVPAPIKQLFDALPLSQYGPVPATDDATLNDHAVRSYPFRGGPTDNQPTFRLGVYAVVEHESGAFLAPDPWCLLAQLAVCKRNGLLLPTSTSAPSKGSCVLLLSRYAAADRQLPLLVETSSRAQRGAGAVHDAVAARITDPHAALLATLLNSTVYDAYMATLLFELPDSELLRLYGVSAEPPLRVFAARTLRLALASRNSFQVRNARLASHAGAFPTPATAPARPLLDVLQARGSRTLLQLQQLLHDGQFFPAPDSDCGPGYLDLAVASYVFAISLLRSSALHQYLAKHCQPLCRHAARVISCYT
;
A
#
# COMPACT_ATOMS: atom_id res chain seq x y z
N MET A 1 -12.29 -47.97 -6.92
CA MET A 1 -11.66 -47.98 -5.59
C MET A 1 -12.64 -47.37 -4.61
N HIS A 2 -13.43 -48.23 -3.95
CA HIS A 2 -14.49 -47.82 -3.04
C HIS A 2 -13.92 -47.58 -1.64
N THR A 3 -14.23 -46.41 -1.08
CA THR A 3 -13.85 -45.96 0.25
C THR A 3 -14.42 -46.87 1.33
N LEU A 4 -13.59 -47.78 1.85
CA LEU A 4 -13.88 -48.73 2.93
C LEU A 4 -13.89 -48.10 4.35
N THR A 5 -14.01 -46.77 4.45
CA THR A 5 -13.86 -46.03 5.73
C THR A 5 -14.97 -45.00 5.96
N GLN A 6 -16.22 -45.31 5.58
CA GLN A 6 -17.36 -44.53 6.06
C GLN A 6 -18.00 -45.24 7.24
N VAL A 7 -17.78 -44.70 8.44
CA VAL A 7 -18.41 -45.19 9.66
C VAL A 7 -19.92 -44.96 9.55
N PRO A 8 -20.75 -46.01 9.73
CA PRO A 8 -22.20 -45.88 9.71
C PRO A 8 -22.70 -44.83 10.70
N ALA A 9 -23.66 -44.01 10.27
CA ALA A 9 -24.26 -42.93 11.06
C ALA A 9 -24.61 -43.28 12.52
N PRO A 10 -25.19 -44.46 12.85
CA PRO A 10 -25.51 -44.78 14.25
C PRO A 10 -24.26 -45.02 15.11
N ILE A 11 -23.19 -45.57 14.54
CA ILE A 11 -21.91 -45.72 15.25
C ILE A 11 -21.31 -44.32 15.46
N LYS A 12 -21.37 -43.47 14.43
CA LYS A 12 -20.91 -42.08 14.52
C LYS A 12 -21.64 -41.29 15.62
N GLN A 13 -22.96 -41.48 15.78
CA GLN A 13 -23.75 -40.84 16.84
C GLN A 13 -23.33 -41.26 18.27
N LEU A 14 -22.90 -42.52 18.44
CA LEU A 14 -22.35 -42.99 19.72
C LEU A 14 -21.05 -42.24 20.08
N PHE A 15 -20.19 -41.99 19.09
CA PHE A 15 -18.94 -41.25 19.27
C PHE A 15 -19.16 -39.73 19.37
N ASP A 16 -20.15 -39.17 18.68
CA ASP A 16 -20.50 -37.74 18.76
C ASP A 16 -21.10 -37.35 20.12
N ALA A 17 -21.60 -38.33 20.90
CA ALA A 17 -22.08 -38.15 22.27
C ALA A 17 -20.97 -38.22 23.35
N LEU A 18 -19.72 -38.50 22.96
CA LEU A 18 -18.58 -38.61 23.90
C LEU A 18 -18.16 -37.32 24.61
N PRO A 19 -18.38 -36.10 24.08
CA PRO A 19 -18.10 -34.89 24.86
C PRO A 19 -19.08 -34.80 26.05
N LEU A 20 -18.65 -35.27 27.22
CA LEU A 20 -19.45 -35.30 28.45
C LEU A 20 -19.87 -33.89 28.91
N SER A 21 -19.03 -32.90 28.63
CA SER A 21 -19.29 -31.48 28.87
C SER A 21 -18.64 -30.64 27.75
N GLN A 22 -19.41 -29.75 27.14
CA GLN A 22 -18.89 -28.72 26.24
C GLN A 22 -18.80 -27.40 27.01
N TYR A 23 -17.59 -26.90 27.19
CA TYR A 23 -17.39 -25.57 27.77
C TYR A 23 -17.65 -24.50 26.71
N GLY A 24 -18.13 -23.33 27.15
CA GLY A 24 -18.28 -22.18 26.29
C GLY A 24 -16.93 -21.73 25.69
N PRO A 25 -16.97 -20.92 24.62
CA PRO A 25 -15.76 -20.36 24.04
C PRO A 25 -15.01 -19.55 25.10
N VAL A 26 -13.73 -19.87 25.29
CA VAL A 26 -12.86 -19.09 26.15
C VAL A 26 -12.59 -17.76 25.44
N PRO A 27 -12.91 -16.60 26.05
CA PRO A 27 -12.58 -15.32 25.45
C PRO A 27 -11.06 -15.20 25.35
N ALA A 28 -10.54 -15.25 24.11
CA ALA A 28 -9.14 -15.00 23.83
C ALA A 28 -8.90 -13.49 23.74
N THR A 29 -9.18 -12.77 24.82
CA THR A 29 -8.92 -11.33 24.93
C THR A 29 -7.68 -11.14 25.79
N ASP A 30 -6.57 -10.78 25.14
CA ASP A 30 -5.35 -10.34 25.80
C ASP A 30 -5.27 -8.81 25.69
N ASP A 31 -5.28 -8.12 26.83
CA ASP A 31 -5.20 -6.65 26.90
C ASP A 31 -3.96 -6.11 26.17
N ALA A 32 -2.85 -6.85 26.18
CA ALA A 32 -1.64 -6.46 25.46
C ALA A 32 -1.87 -6.46 23.93
N THR A 33 -2.58 -7.46 23.40
CA THR A 33 -2.94 -7.53 21.98
C THR A 33 -3.95 -6.45 21.59
N LEU A 34 -4.92 -6.16 22.46
CA LEU A 34 -5.89 -5.09 22.24
C LEU A 34 -5.22 -3.72 22.21
N ASN A 35 -4.24 -3.49 23.09
CA ASN A 35 -3.46 -2.27 23.11
C ASN A 35 -2.56 -2.13 21.87
N ASP A 36 -1.85 -3.19 21.44
CA ASP A 36 -1.06 -3.16 20.20
C ASP A 36 -1.93 -2.89 18.97
N HIS A 37 -3.12 -3.50 18.91
CA HIS A 37 -4.09 -3.22 17.86
C HIS A 37 -4.56 -1.76 17.88
N ALA A 38 -4.84 -1.20 19.06
CA ALA A 38 -5.26 0.19 19.21
C ALA A 38 -4.18 1.17 18.71
N VAL A 39 -2.92 0.97 19.11
CA VAL A 39 -1.78 1.82 18.73
C VAL A 39 -1.51 1.79 17.22
N ARG A 40 -1.83 0.68 16.55
CA ARG A 40 -1.63 0.48 15.11
C ARG A 40 -2.82 0.87 14.25
N SER A 41 -3.91 1.31 14.86
CA SER A 41 -5.17 1.59 14.18
C SER A 41 -5.38 3.10 14.01
N TYR A 42 -5.66 3.48 12.77
CA TYR A 42 -5.93 4.87 12.37
C TYR A 42 -7.34 4.91 11.75
N PRO A 43 -8.37 5.30 12.52
CA PRO A 43 -9.75 5.29 12.05
C PRO A 43 -9.97 6.30 10.93
N PHE A 44 -10.64 5.88 9.86
CA PHE A 44 -11.15 6.84 8.88
C PHE A 44 -12.23 7.71 9.52
N ARG A 45 -12.35 8.95 9.06
CA ARG A 45 -13.36 9.91 9.52
C ARG A 45 -14.53 9.95 8.54
N GLY A 46 -15.70 10.33 9.03
CA GLY A 46 -16.92 10.38 8.21
C GLY A 46 -17.41 9.00 7.77
N GLY A 47 -18.41 9.00 6.89
CA GLY A 47 -19.11 7.79 6.42
C GLY A 47 -20.48 7.58 7.08
N PRO A 48 -21.38 6.86 6.41
CA PRO A 48 -22.74 6.61 6.91
C PRO A 48 -22.73 5.71 8.15
N THR A 49 -23.60 6.02 9.10
CA THR A 49 -23.72 5.39 10.42
C THR A 49 -24.26 3.95 10.38
N ASP A 50 -23.72 3.13 11.30
CA ASP A 50 -24.14 1.81 11.83
C ASP A 50 -24.46 0.61 10.91
N ASN A 51 -24.66 0.75 9.59
CA ASN A 51 -25.08 -0.37 8.74
C ASN A 51 -24.18 -0.72 7.53
N GLN A 52 -23.04 -0.05 7.35
CA GLN A 52 -22.11 -0.42 6.29
C GLN A 52 -21.09 -1.48 6.73
N PRO A 53 -20.70 -2.40 5.83
CA PRO A 53 -19.63 -3.36 6.13
C PRO A 53 -18.35 -2.60 6.44
N THR A 54 -17.81 -2.79 7.63
CA THR A 54 -16.53 -2.19 8.00
C THR A 54 -15.38 -2.95 7.35
N PHE A 55 -14.27 -2.27 7.18
CA PHE A 55 -13.07 -2.88 6.60
C PHE A 55 -11.83 -2.35 7.30
N ARG A 56 -10.74 -3.12 7.21
CA ARG A 56 -9.42 -2.72 7.66
C ARG A 56 -8.48 -2.71 6.47
N LEU A 57 -7.84 -1.58 6.22
CA LEU A 57 -6.83 -1.43 5.19
C LEU A 57 -5.43 -1.58 5.82
N GLY A 58 -4.82 -2.74 5.61
CA GLY A 58 -3.46 -3.06 6.02
C GLY A 58 -2.42 -2.33 5.17
N VAL A 59 -1.56 -1.53 5.80
CA VAL A 59 -0.47 -0.79 5.16
C VAL A 59 0.86 -1.04 5.88
N TYR A 60 1.98 -0.77 5.20
CA TYR A 60 3.32 -1.01 5.78
C TYR A 60 3.66 -0.08 6.94
N ALA A 61 3.39 1.22 6.76
CA ALA A 61 3.72 2.28 7.68
C ALA A 61 2.74 3.45 7.49
N VAL A 62 2.78 4.42 8.38
CA VAL A 62 1.98 5.64 8.34
C VAL A 62 2.89 6.81 8.70
N VAL A 63 2.72 7.93 8.01
CA VAL A 63 3.40 9.19 8.28
C VAL A 63 2.36 10.29 8.47
N GLU A 64 2.64 11.22 9.38
CA GLU A 64 1.82 12.42 9.55
C GLU A 64 2.14 13.42 8.44
N HIS A 65 1.10 13.87 7.74
CA HIS A 65 1.16 14.90 6.72
C HIS A 65 0.99 16.30 7.34
N GLU A 66 1.41 17.35 6.64
CA GLU A 66 1.31 18.75 7.10
C GLU A 66 -0.13 19.18 7.41
N SER A 67 -1.12 18.50 6.84
CA SER A 67 -2.55 18.70 7.14
C SER A 67 -3.02 18.03 8.44
N GLY A 68 -2.13 17.36 9.19
CA GLY A 68 -2.47 16.54 10.36
C GLY A 68 -3.09 15.18 10.01
N ALA A 69 -3.14 14.83 8.72
CA ALA A 69 -3.67 13.54 8.27
C ALA A 69 -2.59 12.45 8.24
N PHE A 70 -2.99 11.24 8.56
CA PHE A 70 -2.12 10.05 8.54
C PHE A 70 -2.19 9.37 7.18
N LEU A 71 -1.06 9.37 6.46
CA LEU A 71 -0.96 8.83 5.11
C LEU A 71 -0.01 7.64 5.05
N ALA A 72 -0.35 6.65 4.23
CA ALA A 72 0.60 5.60 3.90
C ALA A 72 1.75 6.17 3.03
N PRO A 73 3.02 5.88 3.33
CA PRO A 73 4.16 6.37 2.56
C PRO A 73 4.42 5.58 1.27
N ASP A 74 3.86 4.38 1.15
CA ASP A 74 3.92 3.53 -0.05
C ASP A 74 2.87 3.98 -1.08
N PRO A 75 3.22 4.17 -2.37
CA PRO A 75 2.28 4.68 -3.36
C PRO A 75 1.09 3.76 -3.59
N TRP A 76 1.25 2.44 -3.49
CA TRP A 76 0.14 1.49 -3.66
C TRP A 76 -0.80 1.49 -2.46
N CYS A 77 -0.25 1.54 -1.24
CA CYS A 77 -1.02 1.67 -0.02
C CYS A 77 -1.79 2.99 0.03
N LEU A 78 -1.15 4.10 -0.36
CA LEU A 78 -1.81 5.41 -0.39
C LEU A 78 -2.89 5.49 -1.47
N LEU A 79 -2.65 4.91 -2.64
CA LEU A 79 -3.66 4.82 -3.69
C LEU A 79 -4.89 4.05 -3.18
N ALA A 80 -4.69 2.91 -2.52
CA ALA A 80 -5.78 2.17 -1.92
C ALA A 80 -6.50 2.97 -0.82
N GLN A 81 -5.76 3.69 0.02
CA GLN A 81 -6.30 4.55 1.08
C GLN A 81 -7.19 5.65 0.49
N LEU A 82 -6.71 6.40 -0.50
CA LEU A 82 -7.46 7.46 -1.17
C LEU A 82 -8.65 6.90 -1.98
N ALA A 83 -8.47 5.77 -2.66
CA ALA A 83 -9.54 5.13 -3.44
C ALA A 83 -10.71 4.69 -2.56
N VAL A 84 -10.41 4.20 -1.36
CA VAL A 84 -11.39 3.85 -0.33
C VAL A 84 -12.09 5.10 0.20
N CYS A 85 -11.36 6.18 0.45
CA CYS A 85 -11.94 7.48 0.80
C CYS A 85 -12.94 7.97 -0.25
N LYS A 86 -12.52 7.99 -1.52
CA LYS A 86 -13.39 8.39 -2.65
C LYS A 86 -14.63 7.51 -2.75
N ARG A 87 -14.47 6.19 -2.71
CA ARG A 87 -15.56 5.23 -2.93
C ARG A 87 -16.63 5.29 -1.84
N ASN A 88 -16.22 5.50 -0.59
CA ASN A 88 -17.10 5.38 0.57
C ASN A 88 -17.47 6.74 1.19
N GLY A 89 -17.02 7.87 0.60
CA GLY A 89 -17.21 9.20 1.16
C GLY A 89 -16.53 9.38 2.52
N LEU A 90 -15.37 8.75 2.71
CA LEU A 90 -14.59 8.82 3.96
C LEU A 90 -13.51 9.89 3.85
N LEU A 91 -13.15 10.45 5.00
CA LEU A 91 -12.03 11.33 5.20
C LEU A 91 -10.85 10.57 5.83
N LEU A 92 -9.64 11.07 5.57
CA LEU A 92 -8.40 10.52 6.05
C LEU A 92 -8.32 10.56 7.59
N PRO A 93 -7.63 9.58 8.21
CA PRO A 93 -7.44 9.57 9.66
C PRO A 93 -6.61 10.76 10.14
N THR A 94 -6.96 11.33 11.30
CA THR A 94 -6.20 12.40 11.99
C THR A 94 -5.93 12.11 13.46
N SER A 95 -6.40 10.97 13.97
CA SER A 95 -6.16 10.52 15.34
C SER A 95 -5.67 9.08 15.37
N THR A 96 -4.97 8.73 16.45
CA THR A 96 -4.46 7.39 16.76
C THR A 96 -5.37 6.63 17.73
N SER A 97 -6.66 6.96 17.76
CA SER A 97 -7.62 6.35 18.71
C SER A 97 -8.17 5.03 18.19
N ALA A 98 -8.31 4.04 19.07
CA ALA A 98 -8.92 2.76 18.74
C ALA A 98 -10.30 2.95 18.07
N PRO A 99 -10.55 2.36 16.88
CA PRO A 99 -11.88 2.39 16.28
C PRO A 99 -12.81 1.52 17.13
N SER A 100 -13.78 2.12 17.82
CA SER A 100 -14.76 1.34 18.58
C SER A 100 -15.66 0.52 17.64
N LYS A 101 -15.99 1.03 16.43
CA LYS A 101 -16.84 0.34 15.43
C LYS A 101 -16.61 0.74 13.95
N GLY A 102 -15.52 1.43 13.60
CA GLY A 102 -15.34 2.03 12.26
C GLY A 102 -14.31 1.34 11.36
N SER A 103 -14.33 1.67 10.06
CA SER A 103 -13.25 1.30 9.14
C SER A 103 -11.96 2.04 9.49
N CYS A 104 -10.82 1.38 9.36
CA CYS A 104 -9.53 1.96 9.71
C CYS A 104 -8.41 1.57 8.75
N VAL A 105 -7.34 2.37 8.76
CA VAL A 105 -6.02 1.97 8.31
C VAL A 105 -5.33 1.25 9.47
N LEU A 106 -4.71 0.11 9.18
CA LEU A 106 -4.04 -0.74 10.16
C LEU A 106 -2.59 -0.96 9.75
N LEU A 107 -1.66 -0.69 10.66
CA LEU A 107 -0.25 -1.01 10.44
C LEU A 107 -0.01 -2.52 10.54
N LEU A 108 0.38 -3.12 9.42
CA LEU A 108 0.64 -4.55 9.33
C LEU A 108 2.07 -4.82 8.88
N SER A 109 2.60 -5.95 9.34
CA SER A 109 3.75 -6.56 8.69
C SER A 109 3.30 -7.17 7.37
N ARG A 110 4.17 -7.14 6.37
CA ARG A 110 3.96 -7.84 5.09
C ARG A 110 3.60 -9.31 5.25
N TYR A 111 4.06 -9.95 6.34
CA TYR A 111 3.78 -11.36 6.63
C TYR A 111 2.32 -11.64 6.98
N ALA A 112 1.50 -10.60 7.20
CA ALA A 112 0.06 -10.75 7.38
C ALA A 112 -0.66 -11.13 6.07
N ALA A 113 -0.07 -10.82 4.91
CA ALA A 113 -0.62 -11.16 3.61
C ALA A 113 0.02 -12.44 3.04
N ALA A 114 -0.78 -13.28 2.40
CA ALA A 114 -0.33 -14.56 1.83
C ALA A 114 0.74 -14.38 0.73
N ASP A 115 0.60 -13.32 -0.08
CA ASP A 115 1.54 -12.91 -1.13
C ASP A 115 2.74 -12.11 -0.58
N ARG A 116 2.77 -11.85 0.73
CA ARG A 116 3.76 -11.03 1.43
C ARG A 116 3.84 -9.58 0.91
N GLN A 117 2.75 -9.06 0.37
CA GLN A 117 2.65 -7.71 -0.19
C GLN A 117 1.49 -6.96 0.44
N LEU A 118 1.68 -5.65 0.67
CA LEU A 118 0.62 -4.73 1.06
C LEU A 118 0.41 -3.71 -0.08
N PRO A 119 -0.80 -3.13 -0.23
CA PRO A 119 -1.92 -3.11 0.71
C PRO A 119 -2.70 -4.44 0.84
N LEU A 120 -3.32 -4.68 2.01
CA LEU A 120 -4.25 -5.78 2.27
C LEU A 120 -5.59 -5.23 2.72
N LEU A 121 -6.69 -5.55 2.03
CA LEU A 121 -8.03 -5.15 2.44
C LEU A 121 -8.75 -6.32 3.11
N VAL A 122 -9.17 -6.14 4.36
CA VAL A 122 -9.92 -7.13 5.13
C VAL A 122 -11.32 -6.61 5.41
N GLU A 123 -12.34 -7.23 4.82
CA GLU A 123 -13.75 -6.94 5.10
C GLU A 123 -14.19 -7.68 6.37
N THR A 124 -14.74 -6.98 7.36
CA THR A 124 -15.09 -7.59 8.65
C THR A 124 -16.34 -8.46 8.59
N SER A 125 -17.28 -8.13 7.70
CA SER A 125 -18.56 -8.84 7.57
C SER A 125 -18.41 -10.21 6.90
N SER A 126 -17.59 -10.30 5.85
CA SER A 126 -17.39 -11.50 5.04
C SER A 126 -16.12 -12.29 5.40
N ARG A 127 -15.25 -11.70 6.24
CA ARG A 127 -13.85 -12.14 6.46
C ARG A 127 -13.06 -12.29 5.15
N ALA A 128 -13.54 -11.72 4.05
CA ALA A 128 -12.85 -11.75 2.77
C ALA A 128 -11.59 -10.90 2.84
N GLN A 129 -10.48 -11.46 2.35
CA GLN A 129 -9.19 -10.78 2.27
C GLN A 129 -8.84 -10.56 0.80
N ARG A 130 -8.49 -9.32 0.45
CA ARG A 130 -8.00 -8.96 -0.88
C ARG A 130 -6.55 -8.50 -0.76
N GLY A 131 -5.64 -9.26 -1.35
CA GLY A 131 -4.21 -8.93 -1.39
C GLY A 131 -3.89 -7.74 -2.30
N ALA A 132 -2.62 -7.38 -2.38
CA ALA A 132 -2.18 -6.14 -3.02
C ALA A 132 -2.57 -6.07 -4.50
N GLY A 133 -2.38 -7.17 -5.24
CA GLY A 133 -2.77 -7.25 -6.66
C GLY A 133 -4.28 -7.07 -6.86
N ALA A 134 -5.10 -7.78 -6.08
CA ALA A 134 -6.56 -7.68 -6.19
C ALA A 134 -7.10 -6.29 -5.82
N VAL A 135 -6.49 -5.61 -4.85
CA VAL A 135 -6.82 -4.22 -4.51
C VAL A 135 -6.43 -3.29 -5.67
N HIS A 136 -5.23 -3.47 -6.23
CA HIS A 136 -4.75 -2.69 -7.35
C HIS A 136 -5.65 -2.83 -8.58
N ASP A 137 -5.98 -4.06 -8.96
CA ASP A 137 -6.85 -4.37 -10.12
C ASP A 137 -8.26 -3.78 -9.91
N ALA A 138 -8.79 -3.83 -8.68
CA ALA A 138 -10.07 -3.25 -8.36
C ALA A 138 -10.10 -1.72 -8.48
N VAL A 139 -8.98 -1.04 -8.21
CA VAL A 139 -8.84 0.41 -8.43
C VAL A 139 -8.63 0.71 -9.91
N ALA A 140 -7.78 -0.05 -10.60
CA ALA A 140 -7.54 0.12 -12.04
C ALA A 140 -8.82 -0.05 -12.86
N ALA A 141 -9.68 -1.01 -12.50
CA ALA A 141 -10.98 -1.23 -13.15
C ALA A 141 -11.95 -0.04 -13.01
N ARG A 142 -11.68 0.93 -12.13
CA ARG A 142 -12.47 2.17 -11.99
C ARG A 142 -12.03 3.27 -12.96
N ILE A 143 -10.90 3.10 -13.63
CA ILE A 143 -10.43 4.03 -14.65
C ILE A 143 -11.02 3.58 -15.99
N THR A 144 -12.17 4.15 -16.33
CA THR A 144 -12.95 3.77 -17.53
C THR A 144 -12.44 4.46 -18.79
N ASP A 145 -11.90 5.67 -18.67
CA ASP A 145 -11.32 6.40 -19.80
C ASP A 145 -10.03 5.70 -20.28
N PRO A 146 -9.94 5.30 -21.57
CA PRO A 146 -8.78 4.61 -22.11
C PRO A 146 -7.50 5.46 -22.04
N HIS A 147 -7.60 6.78 -22.18
CA HIS A 147 -6.43 7.65 -22.10
C HIS A 147 -5.91 7.71 -20.65
N ALA A 148 -6.79 7.89 -19.67
CA ALA A 148 -6.42 7.82 -18.26
C ALA A 148 -5.88 6.45 -17.86
N ALA A 149 -6.43 5.36 -18.39
CA ALA A 149 -5.95 4.00 -18.14
C ALA A 149 -4.52 3.78 -18.68
N LEU A 150 -4.20 4.34 -19.85
CA LEU A 150 -2.85 4.34 -20.41
C LEU A 150 -1.88 5.09 -19.50
N LEU A 151 -2.26 6.27 -19.01
CA LEU A 151 -1.44 7.07 -18.09
C LEU A 151 -1.22 6.38 -16.75
N ALA A 152 -2.25 5.74 -16.20
CA ALA A 152 -2.16 4.93 -14.99
C ALA A 152 -1.21 3.74 -15.18
N THR A 153 -1.28 3.08 -16.34
CA THR A 153 -0.35 1.98 -16.70
C THR A 153 1.08 2.49 -16.82
N LEU A 154 1.28 3.68 -17.38
CA LEU A 154 2.60 4.32 -17.48
C LEU A 154 3.16 4.64 -16.09
N LEU A 155 2.35 5.21 -15.19
CA LEU A 155 2.72 5.43 -13.77
C LEU A 155 3.12 4.13 -13.07
N ASN A 156 2.29 3.09 -13.20
CA ASN A 156 2.50 1.80 -12.56
C ASN A 156 3.66 1.01 -13.16
N SER A 157 4.23 1.45 -14.29
CA SER A 157 5.39 0.80 -14.90
C SER A 157 6.63 1.67 -14.76
N THR A 158 6.71 2.82 -15.45
CA THR A 158 7.94 3.62 -15.52
C THR A 158 8.24 4.38 -14.23
N VAL A 159 7.24 5.06 -13.65
CA VAL A 159 7.42 5.82 -12.40
C VAL A 159 7.59 4.87 -11.22
N TYR A 160 6.81 3.78 -11.19
CA TYR A 160 6.98 2.72 -10.20
C TYR A 160 8.37 2.10 -10.23
N ASP A 161 8.91 1.75 -11.41
CA ASP A 161 10.23 1.14 -11.53
C ASP A 161 11.34 2.13 -11.09
N ALA A 162 11.21 3.42 -11.42
CA ALA A 162 12.13 4.46 -10.96
C ALA A 162 12.08 4.65 -9.42
N TYR A 163 10.87 4.62 -8.85
CA TYR A 163 10.66 4.70 -7.41
C TYR A 163 11.23 3.47 -6.69
N MET A 164 10.95 2.26 -7.18
CA MET A 164 11.50 1.01 -6.63
C MET A 164 13.02 0.95 -6.75
N ALA A 165 13.59 1.39 -7.88
CA ALA A 165 15.04 1.45 -8.06
C ALA A 165 15.70 2.33 -7.00
N THR A 166 15.16 3.53 -6.78
CA THR A 166 15.61 4.43 -5.72
C THR A 166 15.46 3.79 -4.33
N LEU A 167 14.29 3.22 -4.03
CA LEU A 167 13.97 2.60 -2.74
C LEU A 167 14.89 1.42 -2.41
N LEU A 168 15.20 0.57 -3.40
CA LEU A 168 15.95 -0.66 -3.21
C LEU A 168 17.47 -0.42 -3.15
N PHE A 169 18.00 0.51 -3.94
CA PHE A 169 19.44 0.64 -4.16
C PHE A 169 20.06 1.95 -3.65
N GLU A 170 19.29 3.03 -3.53
CA GLU A 170 19.83 4.33 -3.10
C GLU A 170 19.49 4.67 -1.64
N LEU A 171 18.39 4.12 -1.12
CA LEU A 171 17.92 4.45 0.21
C LEU A 171 18.67 3.67 1.32
N PRO A 172 19.09 4.34 2.42
CA PRO A 172 19.70 3.65 3.55
C PRO A 172 18.71 2.72 4.27
N ASP A 173 19.21 1.66 4.88
CA ASP A 173 18.41 0.63 5.56
C ASP A 173 17.46 1.21 6.62
N SER A 174 17.89 2.22 7.36
CA SER A 174 17.08 2.89 8.37
C SER A 174 15.85 3.59 7.78
N GLU A 175 16.02 4.25 6.64
CA GLU A 175 14.94 4.97 5.98
C GLU A 175 14.01 4.02 5.23
N LEU A 176 14.55 2.95 4.63
CA LEU A 176 13.74 1.87 4.06
C LEU A 176 12.83 1.23 5.10
N LEU A 177 13.37 0.86 6.26
CA LEU A 177 12.59 0.25 7.34
C LEU A 177 11.60 1.21 7.97
N ARG A 178 11.91 2.52 8.03
CA ARG A 178 10.95 3.54 8.47
C ARG A 178 9.72 3.62 7.56
N LEU A 179 9.89 3.43 6.25
CA LEU A 179 8.82 3.57 5.27
C LEU A 179 8.05 2.26 5.01
N TYR A 180 8.70 1.09 5.16
CA TYR A 180 8.16 -0.19 4.73
C TYR A 180 8.25 -1.33 5.75
N GLY A 181 8.91 -1.10 6.89
CA GLY A 181 9.27 -2.15 7.84
C GLY A 181 8.84 -1.86 9.27
N VAL A 182 9.16 -2.83 10.14
CA VAL A 182 9.09 -2.66 11.58
C VAL A 182 10.45 -2.13 12.05
N SER A 183 10.45 -1.21 13.02
CA SER A 183 11.68 -0.73 13.64
C SER A 183 12.47 -1.92 14.18
N ALA A 184 13.72 -2.05 13.72
CA ALA A 184 14.60 -3.13 14.09
C ALA A 184 15.86 -2.58 14.77
N GLU A 185 16.30 -3.28 15.81
CA GLU A 185 17.56 -3.01 16.50
C GLU A 185 18.73 -2.99 15.49
N PRO A 186 19.76 -2.16 15.73
CA PRO A 186 20.89 -1.99 14.81
C PRO A 186 21.48 -3.29 14.22
N PRO A 187 21.74 -4.37 14.99
CA PRO A 187 22.32 -5.59 14.44
C PRO A 187 21.36 -6.38 13.52
N LEU A 188 20.04 -6.30 13.76
CA LEU A 188 19.03 -6.99 12.96
C LEU A 188 18.58 -6.19 11.74
N ARG A 189 18.86 -4.88 11.73
CA ARG A 189 18.46 -3.93 10.70
C ARG A 189 18.85 -4.37 9.29
N VAL A 190 20.09 -4.83 9.13
CA VAL A 190 20.62 -5.26 7.82
C VAL A 190 19.84 -6.46 7.27
N PHE A 191 19.55 -7.46 8.12
CA PHE A 191 18.80 -8.65 7.72
C PHE A 191 17.32 -8.31 7.45
N ALA A 192 16.72 -7.48 8.29
CA ALA A 192 15.35 -6.99 8.09
C ALA A 192 15.25 -6.23 6.76
N ALA A 193 16.17 -5.30 6.49
CA ALA A 193 16.20 -4.51 5.26
C ALA A 193 16.44 -5.40 4.03
N ARG A 194 17.37 -6.36 4.09
CA ARG A 194 17.63 -7.31 2.99
C ARG A 194 16.39 -8.13 2.65
N THR A 195 15.76 -8.74 3.65
CA THR A 195 14.55 -9.53 3.42
C THR A 195 13.42 -8.66 2.88
N LEU A 196 13.33 -7.40 3.33
CA LEU A 196 12.37 -6.41 2.84
C LEU A 196 12.57 -6.09 1.35
N ARG A 197 13.80 -5.75 0.95
CA ARG A 197 14.17 -5.48 -0.45
C ARG A 197 13.77 -6.62 -1.39
N LEU A 198 14.05 -7.86 -1.00
CA LEU A 198 13.71 -9.03 -1.81
C LEU A 198 12.20 -9.16 -2.09
N ALA A 199 11.33 -8.89 -1.12
CA ALA A 199 9.88 -8.95 -1.41
C ALA A 199 9.37 -7.72 -2.13
N LEU A 200 9.95 -6.53 -1.90
CA LEU A 200 9.58 -5.34 -2.66
C LEU A 200 10.00 -5.48 -4.13
N ALA A 201 11.14 -6.13 -4.41
CA ALA A 201 11.58 -6.42 -5.76
C ALA A 201 10.64 -7.38 -6.52
N SER A 202 9.88 -8.24 -5.83
CA SER A 202 8.89 -9.10 -6.46
C SER A 202 7.53 -8.42 -6.68
N ARG A 203 7.28 -7.27 -6.04
CA ARG A 203 6.02 -6.55 -6.17
C ARG A 203 5.87 -5.89 -7.53
N ASN A 204 4.65 -5.95 -8.07
CA ASN A 204 4.29 -5.40 -9.37
C ASN A 204 5.23 -5.87 -10.50
N SER A 205 5.68 -7.13 -10.45
CA SER A 205 6.57 -7.72 -11.47
C SER A 205 7.85 -6.91 -11.74
N PHE A 206 8.35 -6.14 -10.77
CA PHE A 206 9.60 -5.37 -10.92
C PHE A 206 10.77 -6.30 -11.26
N GLN A 207 10.87 -7.45 -10.60
CA GLN A 207 11.87 -8.48 -10.90
C GLN A 207 11.78 -9.05 -12.33
N VAL A 208 10.61 -9.01 -12.96
CA VAL A 208 10.43 -9.48 -14.34
C VAL A 208 10.91 -8.41 -15.32
N ARG A 209 10.51 -7.15 -15.11
CA ARG A 209 10.91 -6.02 -15.97
C ARG A 209 12.40 -5.67 -15.82
N ASN A 210 12.93 -5.79 -14.61
CA ASN A 210 14.27 -5.36 -14.23
C ASN A 210 15.09 -6.50 -13.64
N ALA A 211 15.09 -7.67 -14.29
CA ALA A 211 15.71 -8.91 -13.78
C ALA A 211 17.17 -8.74 -13.33
N ARG A 212 17.98 -8.00 -14.10
CA ARG A 212 19.38 -7.73 -13.76
C ARG A 212 19.53 -6.88 -12.50
N LEU A 213 18.63 -5.92 -12.25
CA LEU A 213 18.66 -5.15 -11.00
C LEU A 213 18.14 -6.01 -9.86
N ALA A 214 17.03 -6.72 -10.06
CA ALA A 214 16.42 -7.54 -9.01
C ALA A 214 17.33 -8.66 -8.49
N SER A 215 18.20 -9.24 -9.33
CA SER A 215 19.22 -10.21 -8.86
C SER A 215 20.18 -9.62 -7.84
N HIS A 216 20.33 -8.28 -7.81
CA HIS A 216 21.18 -7.56 -6.86
C HIS A 216 20.42 -7.04 -5.64
N ALA A 217 19.09 -7.07 -5.61
CA ALA A 217 18.28 -6.51 -4.52
C ALA A 217 18.53 -7.19 -3.15
N GLY A 218 18.98 -8.45 -3.17
CA GLY A 218 19.31 -9.23 -1.97
C GLY A 218 20.81 -9.39 -1.72
N ALA A 219 21.68 -8.71 -2.44
CA ALA A 219 23.13 -8.78 -2.24
C ALA A 219 23.55 -8.02 -0.97
N PHE A 220 24.57 -8.52 -0.28
CA PHE A 220 25.16 -7.89 0.90
C PHE A 220 26.68 -7.74 0.71
N PRO A 221 27.25 -6.53 0.82
CA PRO A 221 26.56 -5.24 1.02
C PRO A 221 25.66 -4.89 -0.17
N THR A 222 24.62 -4.07 0.07
CA THR A 222 23.72 -3.59 -0.98
C THR A 222 24.55 -2.91 -2.07
N PRO A 223 24.51 -3.35 -3.33
CA PRO A 223 25.36 -2.81 -4.35
C PRO A 223 24.78 -1.48 -4.83
N ALA A 224 25.10 -0.41 -4.11
CA ALA A 224 25.27 0.90 -4.74
C ALA A 224 26.55 0.92 -5.62
N THR A 225 27.32 -0.18 -5.63
CA THR A 225 28.56 -0.32 -6.38
C THR A 225 28.31 -0.45 -7.89
N ALA A 226 29.27 0.08 -8.65
CA ALA A 226 29.29 0.43 -10.07
C ALA A 226 28.40 -0.32 -11.11
N PRO A 227 28.24 -1.66 -11.12
CA PRO A 227 27.55 -2.34 -12.22
C PRO A 227 26.06 -2.01 -12.39
N ALA A 228 25.35 -1.65 -11.31
CA ALA A 228 23.92 -1.34 -11.37
C ALA A 228 23.62 0.12 -11.76
N ARG A 229 24.60 1.03 -11.58
CA ARG A 229 24.41 2.48 -11.76
C ARG A 229 23.84 2.89 -13.12
N PRO A 230 24.35 2.42 -14.29
CA PRO A 230 23.80 2.86 -15.57
C PRO A 230 22.34 2.43 -15.77
N LEU A 231 21.93 1.29 -15.20
CA LEU A 231 20.54 0.84 -15.25
C LEU A 231 19.64 1.68 -14.35
N LEU A 232 20.13 2.06 -13.16
CA LEU A 232 19.44 2.98 -12.25
C LEU A 232 19.24 4.35 -12.91
N ASP A 233 20.28 4.91 -13.53
CA ASP A 233 20.23 6.20 -14.20
C ASP A 233 19.20 6.20 -15.36
N VAL A 234 19.11 5.10 -16.12
CA VAL A 234 18.09 4.93 -17.18
C VAL A 234 16.68 4.91 -16.60
N LEU A 235 16.44 4.18 -15.50
CA LEU A 235 15.12 4.15 -14.86
C LEU A 235 14.75 5.52 -14.28
N GLN A 236 15.69 6.20 -13.64
CA GLN A 236 15.50 7.55 -13.13
C GLN A 236 15.16 8.53 -14.26
N ALA A 237 15.92 8.53 -15.36
CA ALA A 237 15.65 9.40 -16.50
C ALA A 237 14.26 9.16 -17.11
N ARG A 238 13.84 7.89 -17.22
CA ARG A 238 12.49 7.53 -17.71
C ARG A 238 11.38 7.96 -16.75
N GLY A 239 11.57 7.74 -15.46
CA GLY A 239 10.63 8.17 -14.41
C GLY A 239 10.47 9.69 -14.41
N SER A 240 11.58 10.43 -14.38
CA SER A 240 11.61 11.90 -14.44
C SER A 240 10.95 12.45 -15.70
N ARG A 241 11.24 11.88 -16.87
CA ARG A 241 10.58 12.26 -18.13
C ARG A 241 9.09 12.02 -18.10
N THR A 242 8.65 10.89 -17.55
CA THR A 242 7.23 10.54 -17.42
C THR A 242 6.51 11.53 -16.51
N LEU A 243 7.09 11.89 -15.36
CA LEU A 243 6.54 12.90 -14.46
C LEU A 243 6.40 14.26 -15.15
N LEU A 244 7.41 14.67 -15.93
CA LEU A 244 7.34 15.92 -16.68
C LEU A 244 6.25 15.90 -17.77
N GLN A 245 6.05 14.76 -18.45
CA GLN A 245 4.95 14.59 -19.41
C GLN A 245 3.58 14.63 -18.73
N LEU A 246 3.43 13.98 -17.57
CA LEU A 246 2.19 14.04 -16.79
C LEU A 246 1.87 15.46 -16.32
N GLN A 247 2.89 16.22 -15.93
CA GLN A 247 2.74 17.64 -15.63
C GLN A 247 2.23 18.44 -16.84
N GLN A 248 2.81 18.19 -18.01
CA GLN A 248 2.38 18.86 -19.24
C GLN A 248 0.92 18.54 -19.57
N LEU A 249 0.47 17.31 -19.34
CA LEU A 249 -0.91 16.87 -19.57
C LEU A 249 -1.90 17.40 -18.53
N LEU A 250 -1.46 17.67 -17.30
CA LEU A 250 -2.30 18.30 -16.28
C LEU A 250 -2.65 19.76 -16.66
N HIS A 251 -1.79 20.43 -17.43
CA HIS A 251 -1.92 21.84 -17.80
C HIS A 251 -2.17 22.74 -16.56
N ASP A 252 -3.02 23.77 -16.69
CA ASP A 252 -3.52 24.59 -15.57
C ASP A 252 -4.78 23.99 -14.91
N GLY A 253 -5.14 22.76 -15.28
CA GLY A 253 -6.29 22.06 -14.73
C GLY A 253 -6.13 21.78 -13.24
N GLN A 254 -7.24 21.77 -12.51
CA GLN A 254 -7.20 21.39 -11.09
C GLN A 254 -6.98 19.88 -10.91
N PHE A 255 -7.61 19.10 -11.79
CA PHE A 255 -7.59 17.64 -11.88
C PHE A 255 -7.52 17.21 -13.34
N PHE A 256 -7.10 15.98 -13.61
CA PHE A 256 -7.17 15.37 -14.93
C PHE A 256 -8.65 15.23 -15.36
N PRO A 257 -8.96 15.41 -16.65
CA PRO A 257 -10.32 15.29 -17.14
C PRO A 257 -10.83 13.85 -16.94
N ALA A 258 -11.97 13.71 -16.28
CA ALA A 258 -12.66 12.44 -16.09
C ALA A 258 -14.08 12.51 -16.69
N PRO A 259 -14.57 11.43 -17.34
CA PRO A 259 -15.90 11.41 -17.96
C PRO A 259 -17.03 11.59 -16.94
N ASP A 260 -16.82 11.12 -15.71
CA ASP A 260 -17.75 11.31 -14.59
C ASP A 260 -17.38 12.60 -13.84
N SER A 261 -17.91 13.71 -14.33
CA SER A 261 -17.67 15.08 -13.83
C SER A 261 -18.35 15.34 -12.47
N ASP A 262 -18.07 14.53 -11.46
CA ASP A 262 -18.24 14.96 -10.08
C ASP A 262 -17.13 15.96 -9.74
N CYS A 263 -17.41 17.00 -8.95
CA CYS A 263 -16.51 18.11 -8.60
C CYS A 263 -15.23 17.74 -7.80
N GLY A 264 -14.65 16.56 -7.98
CA GLY A 264 -13.51 16.06 -7.21
C GLY A 264 -12.53 15.21 -8.04
N PRO A 265 -11.39 14.81 -7.43
CA PRO A 265 -10.32 14.11 -8.12
C PRO A 265 -10.77 12.73 -8.64
N GLY A 266 -10.40 12.39 -9.87
CA GLY A 266 -10.59 11.06 -10.46
C GLY A 266 -9.57 10.04 -9.95
N TYR A 267 -9.73 8.77 -10.32
CA TYR A 267 -8.81 7.70 -9.87
C TYR A 267 -7.38 7.85 -10.42
N LEU A 268 -7.21 8.48 -11.58
CA LEU A 268 -5.89 8.85 -12.10
C LEU A 268 -5.23 9.91 -11.21
N ASP A 269 -5.97 10.93 -10.78
CA ASP A 269 -5.47 11.96 -9.85
C ASP A 269 -5.01 11.33 -8.53
N LEU A 270 -5.78 10.37 -7.99
CA LEU A 270 -5.38 9.64 -6.79
C LEU A 270 -4.07 8.87 -7.01
N ALA A 271 -3.88 8.24 -8.17
CA ALA A 271 -2.66 7.52 -8.50
C ALA A 271 -1.46 8.48 -8.60
N VAL A 272 -1.60 9.59 -9.32
CA VAL A 272 -0.56 10.62 -9.45
C VAL A 272 -0.20 11.17 -8.08
N ALA A 273 -1.19 11.58 -7.28
CA ALA A 273 -0.97 12.10 -5.94
C ALA A 273 -0.22 11.10 -5.04
N SER A 274 -0.57 9.81 -5.15
CA SER A 274 0.06 8.75 -4.35
C SER A 274 1.55 8.58 -4.68
N TYR A 275 1.92 8.59 -5.97
CA TYR A 275 3.32 8.51 -6.38
C TYR A 275 4.09 9.78 -6.05
N VAL A 276 3.53 10.96 -6.30
CA VAL A 276 4.17 12.25 -6.02
C VAL A 276 4.44 12.39 -4.52
N PHE A 277 3.47 12.03 -3.67
CA PHE A 277 3.65 12.00 -2.23
C PHE A 277 4.72 10.99 -1.80
N ALA A 278 4.66 9.75 -2.30
CA ALA A 278 5.66 8.74 -1.94
C ALA A 278 7.09 9.15 -2.34
N ILE A 279 7.26 9.77 -3.51
CA ILE A 279 8.55 10.30 -3.97
C ILE A 279 9.01 11.49 -3.12
N SER A 280 8.08 12.34 -2.64
CA SER A 280 8.42 13.49 -1.80
C SER A 280 9.05 13.06 -0.45
N LEU A 281 8.73 11.85 0.02
CA LEU A 281 9.30 11.27 1.23
C LEU A 281 10.73 10.74 1.06
N LEU A 282 11.20 10.53 -0.17
CA LEU A 282 12.56 10.05 -0.48
C LEU A 282 13.59 11.19 -0.50
N ARG A 283 13.69 11.97 0.59
CA ARG A 283 14.40 13.27 0.64
C ARG A 283 15.84 13.24 0.15
N SER A 284 16.52 12.11 0.29
CA SER A 284 17.92 11.89 -0.10
C SER A 284 18.11 11.53 -1.59
N SER A 285 17.03 11.28 -2.33
CA SER A 285 17.11 10.74 -3.69
C SER A 285 17.18 11.80 -4.81
N ALA A 286 17.80 11.42 -5.93
CA ALA A 286 17.80 12.24 -7.14
C ALA A 286 16.38 12.46 -7.70
N LEU A 287 15.52 11.46 -7.58
CA LEU A 287 14.13 11.52 -8.03
C LEU A 287 13.31 12.56 -7.25
N HIS A 288 13.50 12.62 -5.93
CA HIS A 288 12.92 13.67 -5.09
C HIS A 288 13.39 15.07 -5.49
N GLN A 289 14.71 15.25 -5.67
CA GLN A 289 15.28 16.52 -6.07
C GLN A 289 14.76 16.98 -7.44
N TYR A 290 14.59 16.05 -8.38
CA TYR A 290 14.02 16.34 -9.70
C TYR A 290 12.56 16.78 -9.58
N LEU A 291 11.75 16.04 -8.82
CA LEU A 291 10.34 16.38 -8.57
C LEU A 291 10.22 17.78 -7.96
N ALA A 292 11.03 18.09 -6.94
CA ALA A 292 11.04 19.39 -6.28
C ALA A 292 11.54 20.53 -7.17
N LYS A 293 12.41 20.30 -8.15
CA LYS A 293 12.92 21.37 -9.03
C LYS A 293 12.05 21.59 -10.27
N HIS A 294 11.56 20.52 -10.88
CA HIS A 294 10.97 20.56 -12.22
C HIS A 294 9.47 20.23 -12.24
N CYS A 295 8.95 19.56 -11.20
CA CYS A 295 7.59 19.05 -11.17
C CYS A 295 6.68 19.73 -10.12
N GLN A 296 6.88 21.03 -9.88
CA GLN A 296 6.13 21.80 -8.87
C GLN A 296 4.60 21.78 -9.06
N PRO A 297 4.05 21.92 -10.28
CA PRO A 297 2.62 21.72 -10.53
C PRO A 297 2.08 20.37 -10.02
N LEU A 298 2.82 19.27 -10.20
CA LEU A 298 2.40 17.96 -9.69
C LEU A 298 2.40 17.90 -8.16
N CYS A 299 3.37 18.55 -7.50
CA CYS A 299 3.38 18.65 -6.04
C CYS A 299 2.14 19.39 -5.52
N ARG A 300 1.77 20.51 -6.16
CA ARG A 300 0.55 21.28 -5.81
C ARG A 300 -0.71 20.47 -6.08
N HIS A 301 -0.74 19.73 -7.19
CA HIS A 301 -1.82 18.84 -7.53
C HIS A 301 -2.00 17.73 -6.47
N ALA A 302 -0.92 17.05 -6.07
CA ALA A 302 -0.96 16.03 -5.04
C ALA A 302 -1.47 16.58 -3.70
N ALA A 303 -0.99 17.76 -3.28
CA ALA A 303 -1.48 18.44 -2.07
C ALA A 303 -2.98 18.76 -2.17
N ARG A 304 -3.46 19.23 -3.33
CA ARG A 304 -4.88 19.50 -3.58
C ARG A 304 -5.71 18.23 -3.50
N VAL A 305 -5.30 17.15 -4.15
CA VAL A 305 -5.98 15.85 -4.10
C VAL A 305 -6.09 15.34 -2.66
N ILE A 306 -4.99 15.40 -1.90
CA ILE A 306 -5.00 15.01 -0.48
C ILE A 306 -5.96 15.88 0.32
N SER A 307 -5.95 17.21 0.10
CA SER A 307 -6.82 18.16 0.82
C SER A 307 -8.32 17.91 0.61
N CYS A 308 -8.72 17.27 -0.49
CA CYS A 308 -10.12 16.88 -0.72
C CYS A 308 -10.61 15.80 0.26
N TYR A 309 -9.70 15.12 0.95
CA TYR A 309 -10.00 14.02 1.88
C TYR A 309 -9.53 14.32 3.31
N THR A 310 -9.07 15.54 3.62
CA THR A 310 -8.66 15.95 4.96
C THR A 310 -9.74 16.73 5.69
#